data_AF-A0A7V3T1E5-F1
#
_entry.id   AF-A0A7V3T1E5-F1
#
_cell.length_a   1.000
_cell.length_b   1.000
_cell.length_c   1.000
_cell.angle_alpha   90.00
_cell.angle_beta   90.00
_cell.angle_gamma   90.00
#
_symmetry.space_group_name_H-M   'P 1'
#
loop_
_entity.id
_entity.type
_entity.pdbx_description
1 polymer ?
#
loop_
_entity_poly.entity_id
_entity_poly.type
_entity_poly.pdbx_seq_one_letter_code
_entity_poly.pdbx_strand_id
1 'polypeptide(L)'
;VEAATSDAVKDLLQQINVQDTDYAPAGDMFEMGAKVQVLKKGVFFPARANKLFELYRRYNSLDEIDEKTRVQLQEKYFHRSFNEVYEEVKTFYPEQEIERAESNPKLKMALIFKWYFGYSTRLALSGNQEHRVDYQVHCGPALGAFNQWVRGTGLESWRNRHVDKIGLILMNEAADYLDRRIQSIAGAL
;
A
#
# COMPACT_ATOMS: atom_id res chain seq x y z
N VAL A 1 3.02 -16.97 8.29
CA VAL A 1 3.66 -17.81 7.25
C VAL A 1 2.75 -17.93 6.03
N GLU A 2 1.46 -18.13 6.29
CA GLU A 2 0.36 -18.50 5.40
C GLU A 2 -0.04 -17.40 4.41
N ALA A 3 0.24 -16.12 4.72
CA ALA A 3 -0.13 -15.00 3.85
C ALA A 3 0.52 -15.14 2.46
N ALA A 4 -0.30 -15.06 1.41
CA ALA A 4 0.10 -15.15 0.01
C ALA A 4 0.65 -13.81 -0.51
N THR A 5 1.81 -13.43 0.01
CA THR A 5 2.62 -12.29 -0.46
C THR A 5 4.09 -12.68 -0.43
N SER A 6 4.95 -11.88 -1.04
CA SER A 6 6.38 -12.17 -1.09
C SER A 6 7.03 -12.15 0.29
N ASP A 7 8.09 -12.93 0.45
CA ASP A 7 8.92 -12.90 1.66
C ASP A 7 9.53 -11.51 1.88
N ALA A 8 9.86 -10.79 0.81
CA ALA A 8 10.36 -9.41 0.89
C ALA A 8 9.34 -8.45 1.54
N VAL A 9 8.05 -8.61 1.25
CA VAL A 9 6.97 -7.87 1.93
C VAL A 9 6.88 -8.27 3.39
N LYS A 10 6.93 -9.58 3.70
CA LYS A 10 6.87 -10.05 5.09
C LYS A 10 8.07 -9.58 5.93
N ASP A 11 9.26 -9.54 5.33
CA ASP A 11 10.48 -9.01 5.95
C ASP A 11 10.35 -7.50 6.22
N LEU A 12 9.75 -6.72 5.31
CA LEU A 12 9.40 -5.31 5.57
C LEU A 12 8.42 -5.19 6.76
N LEU A 13 7.31 -5.93 6.70
CA LEU A 13 6.21 -5.88 7.67
C LEU A 13 6.64 -6.27 9.09
N GLN A 14 7.61 -7.17 9.25
CA GLN A 14 8.18 -7.51 10.56
C GLN A 14 8.90 -6.33 11.23
N GLN A 15 9.44 -5.39 10.45
CA GLN A 15 10.33 -4.32 10.93
C GLN A 15 9.62 -2.98 11.19
N ILE A 16 8.30 -2.94 11.02
CA ILE A 16 7.51 -1.72 11.13
C ILE A 16 7.09 -1.46 12.58
N ASN A 17 6.90 -0.20 12.90
CA ASN A 17 6.31 0.30 14.13
C ASN A 17 4.99 1.03 13.86
N VAL A 18 4.30 1.49 14.91
CA VAL A 18 2.99 2.14 14.83
C VAL A 18 2.99 3.36 13.88
N GLN A 19 4.06 4.13 13.86
CA GLN A 19 4.23 5.33 13.03
C GLN A 19 4.66 5.05 11.58
N ASP A 20 4.92 3.79 11.22
CA ASP A 20 5.52 3.42 9.93
C ASP A 20 4.47 3.14 8.82
N THR A 21 3.24 3.60 9.03
CA THR A 21 2.13 3.55 8.07
C THR A 21 1.64 4.95 7.71
N ASP A 22 1.06 5.12 6.54
CA ASP A 22 0.47 6.38 6.07
C ASP A 22 -0.82 6.13 5.29
N TYR A 23 -1.49 7.21 4.88
CA TYR A 23 -2.61 7.15 3.94
C TYR A 23 -2.16 7.43 2.51
N ALA A 24 -2.66 6.62 1.57
CA ALA A 24 -2.51 6.82 0.14
C ALA A 24 -3.88 6.73 -0.55
N PRO A 25 -4.04 7.30 -1.76
CA PRO A 25 -5.27 7.14 -2.55
C PRO A 25 -5.60 5.65 -2.78
N ALA A 26 -6.89 5.32 -2.80
CA ALA A 26 -7.36 4.01 -3.21
C ALA A 26 -7.39 3.94 -4.74
N GLY A 27 -6.82 2.91 -5.36
CA GLY A 27 -6.72 2.82 -6.82
C GLY A 27 -8.07 2.65 -7.53
N ASP A 28 -9.01 1.93 -6.91
CA ASP A 28 -10.38 1.69 -7.38
C ASP A 28 -11.25 2.95 -7.33
N MET A 29 -11.07 3.77 -6.31
CA MET A 29 -11.80 5.03 -6.07
C MET A 29 -10.87 6.26 -6.17
N PHE A 30 -9.88 6.20 -7.06
CA PHE A 30 -8.81 7.19 -7.20
C PHE A 30 -9.38 8.59 -7.46
N GLU A 31 -10.32 8.69 -8.40
CA GLU A 31 -10.94 9.94 -8.83
C GLU A 31 -11.79 10.59 -7.73
N MET A 32 -12.35 9.77 -6.82
CA MET A 32 -13.16 10.22 -5.68
C MET A 32 -12.31 10.66 -4.48
N GLY A 33 -11.00 10.44 -4.51
CA GLY A 33 -10.09 10.81 -3.43
C GLY A 33 -10.22 9.94 -2.18
N ALA A 34 -10.78 8.72 -2.31
CA ALA A 34 -10.79 7.74 -1.23
C ALA A 34 -9.35 7.40 -0.82
N LYS A 35 -9.15 7.09 0.46
CA LYS A 35 -7.83 6.80 1.03
C LYS A 35 -7.82 5.47 1.76
N VAL A 36 -6.68 4.81 1.72
CA VAL A 36 -6.39 3.53 2.38
C VAL A 36 -5.08 3.61 3.15
N GLN A 37 -4.94 2.81 4.20
CA GLN A 37 -3.70 2.71 4.97
C GLN A 37 -2.70 1.79 4.27
N VAL A 38 -1.44 2.23 4.22
CA VAL A 38 -0.34 1.53 3.56
C VAL A 38 0.94 1.65 4.36
N LEU A 39 1.86 0.70 4.14
CA LEU A 39 3.23 0.77 4.62
C LEU A 39 3.94 2.02 4.07
N LYS A 40 4.65 2.74 4.94
CA LYS A 40 5.47 3.91 4.59
C LYS A 40 6.97 3.65 4.71
N LYS A 41 7.39 2.91 5.72
CA LYS A 41 8.82 2.71 5.98
C LYS A 41 9.48 1.83 4.91
N GLY A 42 10.57 2.32 4.33
CA GLY A 42 11.37 1.58 3.36
C GLY A 42 10.81 1.57 1.93
N VAL A 43 9.74 2.33 1.66
CA VAL A 43 9.12 2.43 0.33
C VAL A 43 8.77 3.88 0.00
N PHE A 44 8.66 4.20 -1.29
CA PHE A 44 8.22 5.49 -1.79
C PHE A 44 6.77 5.51 -2.28
N PHE A 45 6.12 4.34 -2.39
CA PHE A 45 4.75 4.21 -2.89
C PHE A 45 3.77 5.25 -2.29
N PRO A 46 3.67 5.46 -0.95
CA PRO A 46 2.66 6.39 -0.43
C PRO A 46 2.88 7.83 -0.89
N ALA A 47 4.15 8.29 -0.92
CA ALA A 47 4.48 9.63 -1.40
C ALA A 47 4.20 9.77 -2.91
N ARG A 48 4.56 8.74 -3.68
CA ARG A 48 4.36 8.70 -5.14
C ARG A 48 2.87 8.67 -5.51
N ALA A 49 2.08 7.82 -4.85
CA ALA A 49 0.64 7.72 -5.06
C ALA A 49 -0.09 9.02 -4.71
N ASN A 50 0.26 9.65 -3.58
CA ASN A 50 -0.28 10.97 -3.24
C ASN A 50 0.11 12.03 -4.27
N LYS A 51 1.35 12.01 -4.78
CA LYS A 51 1.79 12.94 -5.83
C LYS A 51 0.98 12.77 -7.12
N LEU A 52 0.71 11.54 -7.55
CA LEU A 52 -0.14 11.27 -8.72
C LEU A 52 -1.54 11.85 -8.52
N PHE A 53 -2.12 11.70 -7.33
CA PHE A 53 -3.44 12.26 -7.03
C PHE A 53 -3.43 13.79 -6.98
N GLU A 54 -2.39 14.42 -6.43
CA GLU A 54 -2.22 15.88 -6.48
C GLU A 54 -2.15 16.40 -7.92
N LEU A 55 -1.36 15.74 -8.77
CA LEU A 55 -1.26 16.09 -10.19
C LEU A 55 -2.60 15.92 -10.89
N TYR A 56 -3.31 14.81 -10.62
CA TYR A 56 -4.64 14.58 -11.13
C TYR A 56 -5.61 15.67 -10.69
N ARG A 57 -5.55 16.15 -9.44
CA ARG A 57 -6.43 17.25 -9.00
C ARG A 57 -6.09 18.58 -9.64
N ARG A 58 -4.80 18.84 -9.91
CA ARG A 58 -4.31 20.14 -10.37
C ARG A 58 -4.45 20.36 -11.88
N TYR A 59 -4.20 19.34 -12.69
CA TYR A 59 -4.11 19.46 -14.15
C TYR A 59 -5.25 18.73 -14.84
N ASN A 60 -5.67 19.17 -16.03
CA ASN A 60 -6.75 18.52 -16.79
C ASN A 60 -6.26 17.50 -17.82
N SER A 61 -4.96 17.44 -18.07
CA SER A 61 -4.33 16.47 -18.97
C SER A 61 -2.88 16.21 -18.54
N LEU A 62 -2.27 15.16 -19.10
CA LEU A 62 -0.84 14.90 -18.93
C LEU A 62 0.04 15.99 -19.57
N ASP A 63 -0.45 16.64 -20.62
CA ASP A 63 0.30 17.65 -21.38
C ASP A 63 0.41 18.99 -20.64
N GLU A 64 -0.49 19.25 -19.68
CA GLU A 64 -0.40 20.42 -18.80
C GLU A 64 0.66 20.27 -17.70
N ILE A 65 1.16 19.04 -17.46
CA ILE A 65 2.20 18.77 -16.47
C ILE A 65 3.54 19.24 -17.04
N ASP A 66 4.32 19.96 -16.23
CA ASP A 66 5.65 20.42 -16.64
C ASP A 66 6.59 19.26 -17.02
N GLU A 67 7.45 19.51 -18.00
CA GLU A 67 8.31 18.48 -18.60
C GLU A 67 9.18 17.75 -17.57
N LYS A 68 9.73 18.49 -16.60
CA LYS A 68 10.56 17.91 -15.54
C LYS A 68 9.78 16.88 -14.71
N THR A 69 8.54 17.21 -14.33
CA THR A 69 7.67 16.29 -13.61
C THR A 69 7.29 15.09 -14.49
N ARG A 70 6.96 15.30 -15.77
CA ARG A 70 6.64 14.20 -16.70
C ARG A 70 7.79 13.20 -16.86
N VAL A 71 9.02 13.69 -17.04
CA VAL A 71 10.23 12.86 -17.10
C VAL A 71 10.40 12.08 -15.81
N GLN A 72 10.24 12.74 -14.65
CA GLN A 72 10.34 12.07 -13.36
C GLN A 72 9.32 10.92 -13.19
N LEU A 73 8.07 11.13 -13.60
CA LEU A 73 7.04 10.09 -13.50
C LEU A 73 7.41 8.87 -14.36
N GLN A 74 7.81 9.10 -15.61
CA GLN A 74 8.14 8.03 -16.55
C GLN A 74 9.38 7.24 -16.10
N GLU A 75 10.44 7.94 -15.68
CA GLU A 75 11.71 7.29 -15.32
C GLU A 75 11.74 6.69 -13.91
N LYS A 76 11.05 7.31 -12.94
CA LYS A 76 11.20 6.93 -11.52
C LYS A 76 10.01 6.20 -10.96
N TYR A 77 8.81 6.38 -11.52
CA TYR A 77 7.57 5.81 -10.98
C TYR A 77 7.13 4.64 -11.87
N PHE A 78 7.01 4.89 -13.18
CA PHE A 78 6.44 3.91 -14.10
C PHE A 78 7.51 3.01 -14.73
N HIS A 79 8.76 3.49 -14.76
CA HIS A 79 9.89 2.86 -15.46
C HIS A 79 9.55 2.56 -16.92
N ARG A 80 8.68 3.40 -17.50
CA ARG A 80 8.03 3.30 -18.81
C ARG A 80 7.56 4.68 -19.23
N SER A 81 7.48 4.91 -20.53
CA SER A 81 6.82 6.09 -21.09
C SER A 81 5.31 6.05 -20.84
N PHE A 82 4.66 7.22 -20.87
CA PHE A 82 3.19 7.28 -20.77
C PHE A 82 2.50 6.53 -21.91
N ASN A 83 3.11 6.48 -23.10
CA ASN A 83 2.56 5.75 -24.24
C ASN A 83 2.59 4.24 -23.97
N GLU A 84 3.71 3.68 -23.52
CA GLU A 84 3.81 2.27 -23.16
C GLU A 84 2.83 1.89 -22.05
N VAL A 85 2.71 2.72 -21.01
CA VAL A 85 1.73 2.52 -19.94
C VAL A 85 0.31 2.53 -20.49
N TYR A 86 -0.02 3.45 -21.40
CA TYR A 86 -1.35 3.55 -21.96
C TYR A 86 -1.70 2.36 -22.87
N GLU A 87 -0.75 1.86 -23.66
CA GLU A 87 -0.95 0.63 -24.42
C GLU A 87 -1.19 -0.57 -23.51
N GLU A 88 -0.50 -0.68 -22.37
CA GLU A 88 -0.85 -1.70 -21.37
C GLU A 88 -2.25 -1.48 -20.80
N VAL A 89 -2.63 -0.25 -20.46
CA VAL A 89 -3.99 0.08 -19.96
C VAL A 89 -5.06 -0.39 -20.93
N LYS A 90 -4.89 -0.21 -22.25
CA LYS A 90 -5.85 -0.67 -23.26
C LYS A 90 -6.12 -2.18 -23.21
N THR A 91 -5.18 -2.98 -22.71
CA THR A 91 -5.37 -4.43 -22.59
C THR A 91 -6.23 -4.85 -21.40
N PHE A 92 -6.37 -3.98 -20.39
CA PHE A 92 -7.07 -4.28 -19.13
C PHE A 92 -8.47 -3.67 -19.03
N TYR A 93 -8.77 -2.67 -19.85
CA TYR A 93 -10.04 -1.94 -19.82
C TYR A 93 -10.90 -2.29 -21.03
N PRO A 94 -12.24 -2.26 -20.88
CA PRO A 94 -13.15 -2.41 -22.02
C PRO A 94 -12.93 -1.32 -23.07
N GLU A 95 -13.14 -1.67 -24.33
CA GLU A 95 -12.98 -0.76 -25.48
C GLU A 95 -13.76 0.55 -25.30
N GLN A 96 -14.99 0.49 -24.77
CA GLN A 96 -15.80 1.68 -24.52
C GLN A 96 -15.15 2.65 -23.53
N GLU A 97 -14.40 2.15 -22.54
CA GLU A 97 -13.70 3.01 -21.58
C GLU A 97 -12.47 3.66 -22.22
N ILE A 98 -11.81 2.96 -23.14
CA ILE A 98 -10.69 3.48 -23.91
C ILE A 98 -11.16 4.59 -24.86
N GLU A 99 -12.24 4.38 -25.61
CA GLU A 99 -12.83 5.41 -26.49
C GLU A 99 -13.19 6.70 -25.72
N ARG A 100 -13.76 6.54 -24.52
CA ARG A 100 -14.04 7.67 -23.62
C ARG A 100 -12.75 8.38 -23.18
N ALA A 101 -11.69 7.63 -22.88
CA ALA A 101 -10.41 8.21 -22.51
C ALA A 101 -9.72 8.93 -23.68
N GLU A 102 -9.88 8.46 -24.92
CA GLU A 102 -9.33 9.12 -26.11
C GLU A 102 -9.96 10.50 -26.37
N SER A 103 -11.23 10.68 -26.00
CA SER A 103 -11.95 11.96 -26.08
C SER A 103 -11.89 12.79 -24.79
N ASN A 104 -11.34 12.25 -23.69
CA ASN A 104 -11.25 12.91 -22.40
C ASN A 104 -9.82 12.81 -21.81
N PRO A 105 -8.99 13.84 -21.98
CA PRO A 105 -7.61 13.85 -21.49
C PRO A 105 -7.46 13.64 -19.98
N LYS A 106 -8.47 14.08 -19.20
CA LYS A 106 -8.50 13.90 -17.74
C LYS A 106 -8.67 12.43 -17.36
N LEU A 107 -9.60 11.75 -18.05
CA LEU A 107 -9.83 10.32 -17.86
C LEU A 107 -8.60 9.51 -18.27
N LYS A 108 -8.01 9.83 -19.43
CA LYS A 108 -6.75 9.19 -19.88
C LYS A 108 -5.64 9.32 -18.84
N MET A 109 -5.46 10.51 -18.26
CA MET A 109 -4.51 10.72 -17.16
C MET A 109 -4.83 9.86 -15.93
N ALA A 110 -6.10 9.78 -15.52
CA ALA A 110 -6.50 8.94 -14.40
C ALA A 110 -6.17 7.46 -14.65
N LEU A 111 -6.48 6.92 -15.83
CA LEU A 111 -6.21 5.53 -16.17
C LEU A 111 -4.71 5.21 -16.13
N ILE A 112 -3.87 6.10 -16.67
CA ILE A 112 -2.41 5.97 -16.64
C ILE A 112 -1.89 6.01 -15.19
N PHE A 113 -2.41 6.90 -14.35
CA PHE A 113 -2.01 6.94 -12.93
C PHE A 113 -2.49 5.71 -12.16
N LYS A 114 -3.71 5.21 -12.43
CA LYS A 114 -4.27 3.99 -11.81
C LYS A 114 -3.46 2.74 -12.15
N TRP A 115 -2.85 2.69 -13.33
CA TRP A 115 -1.93 1.60 -13.70
C TRP A 115 -0.79 1.42 -12.68
N TYR A 116 -0.25 2.52 -12.12
CA TYR A 116 0.83 2.46 -11.14
C TYR A 116 0.44 1.70 -9.86
N PHE A 117 -0.81 1.75 -9.42
CA PHE A 117 -1.30 1.00 -8.25
C PHE A 117 -1.31 -0.51 -8.53
N GLY A 118 -1.81 -0.91 -9.70
CA GLY A 118 -1.77 -2.30 -10.14
C GLY A 118 -0.34 -2.82 -10.31
N TYR A 119 0.54 -2.02 -10.92
CA TYR A 119 1.96 -2.32 -11.07
C TYR A 119 2.65 -2.49 -9.70
N SER A 120 2.48 -1.53 -8.80
CA SER A 120 3.04 -1.53 -7.43
C SER A 120 2.58 -2.73 -6.61
N THR A 121 1.33 -3.14 -6.77
CA THR A 121 0.77 -4.36 -6.14
C THR A 121 1.43 -5.63 -6.69
N ARG A 122 1.60 -5.74 -8.02
CA ARG A 122 2.29 -6.89 -8.64
C ARG A 122 3.75 -7.00 -8.21
N LEU A 123 4.45 -5.87 -8.09
CA LEU A 123 5.83 -5.84 -7.58
C LEU A 123 5.91 -6.40 -6.16
N ALA A 124 5.01 -5.96 -5.28
CA ALA A 124 4.96 -6.43 -3.89
C ALA A 124 4.66 -7.94 -3.80
N LEU A 125 3.71 -8.44 -4.59
CA LEU A 125 3.34 -9.86 -4.62
C LEU A 125 4.46 -10.74 -5.18
N SER A 126 5.12 -10.30 -6.25
CA SER A 126 6.22 -11.04 -6.88
C SER A 126 7.53 -10.99 -6.09
N GLY A 127 7.70 -10.00 -5.19
CA GLY A 127 8.95 -9.82 -4.47
C GLY A 127 10.08 -9.29 -5.34
N ASN A 128 9.76 -8.51 -6.39
CA ASN A 128 10.74 -7.89 -7.27
C ASN A 128 11.74 -7.01 -6.47
N GLN A 129 13.02 -7.38 -6.45
CA GLN A 129 14.02 -6.70 -5.62
C GLN A 129 14.46 -5.35 -6.18
N GLU A 130 14.44 -5.19 -7.51
CA GLU A 130 14.90 -3.98 -8.20
C GLU A 130 13.99 -2.78 -7.93
N HIS A 131 12.69 -3.00 -7.91
CA HIS A 131 11.67 -1.97 -7.69
C HIS A 131 11.00 -2.07 -6.31
N ARG A 132 11.74 -2.52 -5.29
CA ARG A 132 11.23 -2.64 -3.91
C ARG A 132 10.62 -1.32 -3.38
N VAL A 133 11.19 -0.19 -3.77
CA VAL A 133 10.70 1.14 -3.36
C VAL A 133 9.28 1.44 -3.84
N ASP A 134 8.79 0.72 -4.85
CA ASP A 134 7.46 0.91 -5.44
C ASP A 134 6.41 -0.05 -4.85
N TYR A 135 6.71 -0.82 -3.81
CA TYR A 135 5.73 -1.75 -3.26
C TYR A 135 4.53 -1.05 -2.65
N GLN A 136 3.34 -1.41 -3.15
CA GLN A 136 2.08 -1.13 -2.49
C GLN A 136 1.77 -2.26 -1.50
N VAL A 137 1.83 -1.95 -0.19
CA VAL A 137 1.50 -2.91 0.87
C VAL A 137 0.45 -2.30 1.79
N HIS A 138 -0.76 -2.84 1.76
CA HIS A 138 -1.83 -2.42 2.68
C HIS A 138 -1.50 -2.86 4.10
N CYS A 139 -1.41 -1.88 5.01
CA CYS A 139 -0.99 -2.10 6.38
C CYS A 139 -1.42 -0.93 7.26
N GLY A 140 -1.87 -1.22 8.47
CA GLY A 140 -2.23 -0.23 9.49
C GLY A 140 -1.38 -0.37 10.77
N PRO A 141 -1.53 0.58 11.71
CA PRO A 141 -0.70 0.69 12.91
C PRO A 141 -0.80 -0.53 13.84
N ALA A 142 -1.87 -1.33 13.73
CA ALA A 142 -2.08 -2.54 14.53
C ALA A 142 -0.91 -3.54 14.39
N LEU A 143 -0.34 -3.68 13.20
CA LEU A 143 0.82 -4.56 13.02
C LEU A 143 2.07 -4.00 13.71
N GLY A 144 2.25 -2.68 13.73
CA GLY A 144 3.32 -2.04 14.48
C GLY A 144 3.21 -2.29 15.98
N ALA A 145 1.99 -2.19 16.52
CA ALA A 145 1.70 -2.53 17.92
C ALA A 145 1.96 -4.01 18.22
N PHE A 146 1.51 -4.91 17.34
CA PHE A 146 1.80 -6.34 17.44
C PHE A 146 3.31 -6.62 17.44
N ASN A 147 4.08 -5.97 16.54
CA ASN A 147 5.54 -6.12 16.49
C ASN A 147 6.22 -5.67 17.79
N GLN A 148 5.72 -4.63 18.46
CA GLN A 148 6.22 -4.25 19.79
C GLN A 148 5.87 -5.30 20.85
N TRP A 149 4.64 -5.81 20.83
CA TRP A 149 4.17 -6.81 21.79
C TRP A 149 4.96 -8.11 21.75
N VAL A 150 5.33 -8.57 20.54
CA VAL A 150 6.06 -9.83 20.35
C VAL A 150 7.58 -9.69 20.29
N ARG A 151 8.13 -8.49 20.49
CA ARG A 151 9.58 -8.24 20.44
C ARG A 151 10.32 -9.02 21.53
N GLY A 152 11.46 -9.62 21.17
CA GLY A 152 12.26 -10.47 22.05
C GLY A 152 11.69 -11.85 22.30
N THR A 153 10.54 -12.19 21.71
CA THR A 153 9.90 -13.50 21.85
C THR A 153 10.17 -14.38 20.63
N GLY A 154 9.81 -15.67 20.71
CA GLY A 154 9.85 -16.58 19.55
C GLY A 154 8.97 -16.14 18.37
N LEU A 155 8.01 -15.24 18.58
CA LEU A 155 7.13 -14.69 17.54
C LEU A 155 7.70 -13.43 16.85
N GLU A 156 8.88 -12.96 17.24
CA GLU A 156 9.49 -11.79 16.62
C GLU A 156 9.70 -12.02 15.11
N SER A 157 10.20 -13.20 14.73
CA SER A 157 10.31 -13.61 13.33
C SER A 157 8.95 -13.96 12.73
N TRP A 158 8.59 -13.36 11.58
CA TRP A 158 7.34 -13.68 10.87
C TRP A 158 7.26 -15.15 10.46
N ARG A 159 8.42 -15.82 10.31
CA ARG A 159 8.52 -17.24 10.00
C ARG A 159 7.95 -18.14 11.10
N ASN A 160 7.79 -17.62 12.30
CA ASN A 160 7.15 -18.32 13.43
C ASN A 160 5.70 -17.85 13.68
N ARG A 161 5.20 -16.88 12.91
CA ARG A 161 3.85 -16.33 13.05
C ARG A 161 2.88 -17.13 12.18
N HIS A 162 2.22 -18.10 12.79
CA HIS A 162 1.10 -18.82 12.18
C HIS A 162 -0.21 -18.13 12.52
N VAL A 163 -1.06 -17.90 11.52
CA VAL A 163 -2.29 -17.09 11.66
C VAL A 163 -3.26 -17.60 12.74
N ASP A 164 -3.38 -18.92 12.88
CA ASP A 164 -4.16 -19.59 13.91
C ASP A 164 -3.57 -19.37 15.31
N LYS A 165 -2.26 -19.56 15.46
CA LYS A 165 -1.56 -19.43 16.75
C LYS A 165 -1.58 -18.01 17.27
N ILE A 166 -1.29 -17.02 16.43
CA ILE A 166 -1.32 -15.61 16.85
C ILE A 166 -2.73 -15.18 17.24
N GLY A 167 -3.76 -15.71 16.56
CA GLY A 167 -5.16 -15.45 16.90
C GLY A 167 -5.52 -15.99 18.28
N LEU A 168 -5.15 -17.24 18.57
CA LEU A 168 -5.40 -17.85 19.88
C LEU A 168 -4.67 -17.13 21.01
N ILE A 169 -3.39 -16.78 20.82
CA ILE A 169 -2.62 -16.04 21.82
C ILE A 169 -3.27 -14.69 22.09
N LEU A 170 -3.67 -13.95 21.06
CA LEU A 170 -4.32 -12.65 21.22
C LEU A 170 -5.62 -12.75 22.03
N MET A 171 -6.45 -13.76 21.76
CA MET A 171 -7.71 -13.95 22.48
C MET A 171 -7.50 -14.32 23.94
N ASN A 172 -6.60 -15.25 24.23
CA ASN A 172 -6.32 -15.69 25.59
C ASN A 172 -5.70 -14.55 26.42
N GLU A 173 -4.70 -13.85 25.88
CA GLU A 173 -4.04 -12.74 26.55
C GLU A 173 -4.99 -11.55 26.77
N ALA A 174 -5.95 -11.33 25.86
CA ALA A 174 -6.99 -10.33 26.06
C ALA A 174 -7.91 -10.69 27.24
N ALA A 175 -8.32 -11.96 27.36
CA ALA A 175 -9.12 -12.42 28.50
C ALA A 175 -8.34 -12.25 29.83
N ASP A 176 -7.10 -12.74 29.89
CA ASP A 176 -6.23 -12.62 31.07
C ASP A 176 -5.94 -11.16 31.44
N TYR A 177 -5.82 -10.28 30.44
CA TYR A 177 -5.65 -8.85 30.68
C TYR A 177 -6.92 -8.24 31.29
N LEU A 178 -8.09 -8.54 30.75
CA LEU A 178 -9.37 -8.03 31.27
C LEU A 178 -9.62 -8.50 32.70
N ASP A 179 -9.39 -9.79 33.00
CA ASP A 179 -9.57 -10.34 34.34
C ASP A 179 -8.66 -9.66 35.36
N ARG A 180 -7.36 -9.50 35.04
CA ARG A 180 -6.42 -8.76 35.89
C ARG A 180 -6.84 -7.30 36.09
N ARG A 181 -7.31 -6.64 35.04
CA ARG A 181 -7.77 -5.24 35.11
C ARG A 181 -9.02 -5.10 35.98
N ILE A 182 -9.99 -6.00 35.85
CA ILE A 182 -11.22 -6.00 36.65
C ILE A 182 -10.88 -6.26 38.13
N GLN A 183 -10.06 -7.26 38.43
CA GLN A 183 -9.62 -7.56 39.80
C GLN A 183 -8.88 -6.38 40.44
N SER A 184 -7.98 -5.73 39.68
CA SER A 184 -7.26 -4.55 40.17
C SER A 184 -8.19 -3.37 40.46
N ILE A 185 -9.26 -3.18 39.68
CA ILE A 185 -10.24 -2.10 39.91
C ILE A 185 -11.15 -2.46 41.09
N ALA A 186 -11.63 -3.70 41.15
CA ALA A 186 -12.54 -4.16 42.20
C ALA A 186 -11.88 -4.30 43.57
N GLY A 187 -10.58 -4.65 43.63
CA GLY A 187 -9.81 -4.75 44.87
C GLY A 187 -9.22 -3.41 45.37
N ALA A 188 -9.43 -2.31 44.65
CA ALA A 188 -9.04 -0.96 45.05
C ALA A 188 -10.18 -0.14 45.68
N LEU A 189 -11.36 -0.75 45.84
CA LEU A 189 -12.54 -0.25 46.55
C LEU A 189 -12.65 -0.93 47.92
#